data_AF-A0A1E3QE64-F1
#
_entry.id   AF-A0A1E3QE64-F1
#
_cell.length_a   1.000
_cell.length_b   1.000
_cell.length_c   1.000
_cell.angle_alpha   90.00
_cell.angle_beta   90.00
_cell.angle_gamma   90.00
#
_symmetry.space_group_name_H-M   'P 1'
#
loop_
_entity.id
_entity.type
_entity.pdbx_description
1 polymer ?
#
loop_
_entity_poly.entity_id
_entity_poly.type
_entity_poly.pdbx_seq_one_letter_code
_entity_poly.pdbx_strand_id
1 'polypeptide(L)'
;LYKLWQSYAAELLGLTPTSTPPTTHGQLQTLASKLSSADFHGAYVVVDRSKCVSRVRLEGIILRDTRSAFVIVTKSNALRILPKEHTIFRIVEEVGDPKFELFNFLVYGSQLMYRPADRSGRKFKSKPTGDL
;
A
#
# COMPACT_ATOMS: atom_id res chain seq x y z
N LEU A 1 1.60 -8.25 13.90
CA LEU A 1 0.79 -7.49 12.92
C LEU A 1 1.40 -7.57 11.52
N TYR A 2 2.64 -7.10 11.31
CA TYR A 2 3.30 -7.10 9.99
C TYR A 2 3.37 -8.47 9.31
N LYS A 3 3.90 -9.51 9.97
CA LYS A 3 3.98 -10.88 9.40
C LYS A 3 2.62 -11.45 8.98
N LEU A 4 1.56 -11.15 9.73
CA LEU A 4 0.21 -11.58 9.37
C LEU A 4 -0.28 -10.87 8.11
N TRP A 5 0.00 -9.57 8.01
CA TRP A 5 -0.33 -8.79 6.83
C TRP A 5 0.43 -9.28 5.60
N GLN A 6 1.72 -9.65 5.73
CA GLN A 6 2.50 -10.25 4.64
C GLN A 6 1.85 -11.54 4.12
N SER A 7 1.48 -12.47 5.00
CA SER A 7 0.80 -13.70 4.55
C SER A 7 -0.53 -13.41 3.84
N TYR A 8 -1.32 -12.45 4.34
CA TYR A 8 -2.55 -12.00 3.71
C TYR A 8 -2.31 -11.35 2.33
N ALA A 9 -1.34 -10.45 2.22
CA ALA A 9 -1.06 -9.72 1.00
C ALA A 9 -0.50 -10.65 -0.08
N ALA A 10 0.41 -11.56 0.27
CA ALA A 10 0.90 -12.60 -0.62
C ALA A 10 -0.25 -13.47 -1.18
N GLU A 11 -1.17 -13.94 -0.33
CA GLU A 11 -2.33 -14.73 -0.76
C GLU A 11 -3.27 -13.91 -1.68
N LEU A 12 -3.62 -12.68 -1.27
CA LEU A 12 -4.51 -11.80 -2.02
C LEU A 12 -3.96 -11.54 -3.42
N LEU A 13 -2.67 -11.22 -3.52
CA LEU A 13 -2.01 -10.86 -4.76
C LEU A 13 -1.59 -12.09 -5.58
N GLY A 14 -1.62 -13.29 -4.98
CA GLY A 14 -1.18 -14.53 -5.61
C GLY A 14 0.34 -14.55 -5.80
N LEU A 15 1.08 -13.95 -4.87
CA LEU A 15 2.54 -13.88 -4.91
C LEU A 15 3.14 -15.14 -4.27
N THR A 16 4.03 -15.77 -4.99
CA THR A 16 4.83 -16.93 -4.58
C THR A 16 6.32 -16.59 -4.64
N PRO A 17 7.21 -17.33 -3.95
CA PRO A 17 8.65 -17.09 -4.00
C PRO A 17 9.29 -17.19 -5.40
N THR A 18 8.55 -17.71 -6.38
CA THR A 18 8.98 -17.82 -7.79
C THR A 18 8.23 -16.84 -8.70
N SER A 19 7.46 -15.92 -8.12
CA SER A 19 6.65 -14.96 -8.88
C SER A 19 7.54 -13.94 -9.54
N THR A 20 7.50 -13.90 -10.87
CA THR A 20 8.16 -12.84 -11.61
C THR A 20 7.31 -11.56 -11.60
N PRO A 21 7.93 -10.39 -11.81
CA PRO A 21 7.19 -9.16 -11.99
C PRO A 21 6.12 -9.30 -13.09
N PRO A 22 4.91 -8.77 -12.88
CA PRO A 22 3.84 -8.84 -13.89
C PRO A 22 4.28 -8.15 -15.19
N THR A 23 4.24 -8.89 -16.29
CA THR A 23 4.73 -8.42 -17.61
C THR A 23 3.61 -7.87 -18.48
N THR A 24 2.36 -8.24 -18.20
CA THR A 24 1.20 -7.89 -19.03
C THR A 24 0.31 -6.86 -18.36
N HIS A 25 -0.22 -5.91 -19.14
CA HIS A 25 -1.14 -4.87 -18.67
C HIS A 25 -2.37 -5.43 -17.91
N GLY A 26 -2.96 -6.54 -18.38
CA GLY A 26 -4.10 -7.17 -17.72
C GLY A 26 -3.78 -7.73 -16.32
N GLN A 27 -2.57 -8.25 -16.12
CA GLN A 27 -2.11 -8.70 -14.79
C GLN A 27 -1.93 -7.52 -13.84
N LEU A 28 -1.28 -6.44 -14.32
CA LEU A 28 -1.11 -5.20 -13.56
C LEU A 28 -2.46 -4.60 -13.13
N GLN A 29 -3.44 -4.57 -14.03
CA GLN A 29 -4.77 -4.05 -13.72
C GLN A 29 -5.50 -4.89 -12.67
N THR A 30 -5.34 -6.22 -12.73
CA THR A 30 -5.91 -7.14 -11.75
C THR A 30 -5.29 -6.95 -10.37
N LEU A 31 -3.96 -6.84 -10.30
CA LEU A 31 -3.23 -6.56 -9.06
C LEU A 31 -3.59 -5.19 -8.49
N ALA A 32 -3.68 -4.15 -9.32
CA ALA A 32 -4.08 -2.81 -8.90
C ALA A 32 -5.50 -2.79 -8.32
N SER A 33 -6.44 -3.53 -8.92
CA SER A 33 -7.81 -3.69 -8.41
C SER A 33 -7.81 -4.35 -7.02
N LYS A 34 -7.07 -5.45 -6.86
CA LYS A 34 -6.92 -6.17 -5.59
C LYS A 34 -6.29 -5.30 -4.50
N LEU A 35 -5.22 -4.56 -4.82
CA LEU A 35 -4.58 -3.61 -3.91
C LEU A 35 -5.53 -2.48 -3.50
N SER A 36 -6.34 -1.97 -4.43
CA SER A 36 -7.27 -0.88 -4.15
C SER A 36 -8.37 -1.28 -3.15
N SER A 37 -8.77 -2.56 -3.14
CA SER A 37 -9.76 -3.10 -2.21
C SER A 37 -9.17 -3.73 -0.94
N ALA A 38 -7.84 -3.83 -0.84
CA ALA A 38 -7.15 -4.50 0.26
C ALA A 38 -7.32 -3.77 1.60
N ASP A 39 -7.07 -4.51 2.69
CA ASP A 39 -6.80 -3.94 3.99
C ASP A 39 -5.29 -3.63 4.13
N PHE A 40 -4.96 -2.45 4.66
CA PHE A 40 -3.58 -2.00 4.87
C PHE A 40 -3.18 -1.97 6.36
N HIS A 41 -4.07 -2.36 7.29
CA HIS A 41 -3.69 -2.50 8.70
C HIS A 41 -2.59 -3.55 8.85
N GLY A 42 -1.45 -3.14 9.40
CA GLY A 42 -0.26 -3.99 9.53
C GLY A 42 0.73 -3.88 8.38
N ALA A 43 0.39 -3.21 7.28
CA ALA A 43 1.32 -3.01 6.16
C ALA A 43 2.47 -2.09 6.56
N TYR A 44 3.66 -2.36 5.99
CA TYR A 44 4.76 -1.40 6.02
C TYR A 44 4.59 -0.39 4.89
N VAL A 45 4.66 0.89 5.23
CA VAL A 45 4.47 1.99 4.28
C VAL A 45 5.58 3.01 4.39
N VAL A 46 5.98 3.55 3.24
CA VAL A 46 6.89 4.69 3.10
C VAL A 46 6.20 5.77 2.29
N VAL A 47 6.33 7.04 2.68
CA VAL A 47 5.95 8.17 1.83
C VAL A 47 6.98 8.33 0.71
N ASP A 48 6.61 7.92 -0.50
CA ASP A 48 7.45 8.01 -1.71
C ASP A 48 7.51 9.44 -2.23
N ARG A 49 6.33 10.05 -2.42
CA ARG A 49 6.16 11.42 -2.88
C ARG A 49 5.01 12.08 -2.12
N SER A 50 5.14 13.38 -1.85
CA SER A 50 4.06 14.18 -1.29
C SER A 50 4.21 15.63 -1.72
N LYS A 51 3.09 16.34 -1.90
CA LYS A 51 3.10 17.81 -2.06
C LYS A 51 3.76 18.51 -0.87
N CYS A 52 3.67 17.91 0.33
CA CYS A 52 4.37 18.42 1.51
C CYS A 52 5.71 17.69 1.69
N VAL A 53 6.80 18.34 1.29
CA VAL A 53 8.16 17.76 1.27
C VAL A 53 8.59 17.21 2.64
N SER A 54 8.18 17.85 3.74
CA SER A 54 8.50 17.39 5.11
C SER A 54 7.96 16.00 5.46
N ARG A 55 6.99 15.48 4.69
CA ARG A 55 6.40 14.14 4.88
C ARG A 55 7.14 13.06 4.11
N VAL A 56 7.95 13.40 3.13
CA VAL A 56 8.66 12.45 2.28
C VAL A 56 9.62 11.62 3.12
N ARG A 57 9.69 10.31 2.87
CA ARG A 57 10.43 9.30 3.64
C ARG A 57 9.94 9.03 5.06
N LEU A 58 8.82 9.60 5.51
CA LEU A 58 8.16 9.08 6.71
C LEU A 58 7.75 7.63 6.45
N GLU A 59 8.12 6.74 7.37
CA GLU A 59 7.92 5.30 7.21
C GLU A 59 7.52 4.63 8.53
N GLY A 60 6.80 3.52 8.41
CA GLY A 60 6.38 2.74 9.56
C GLY A 60 5.30 1.71 9.24
N ILE A 61 4.81 1.05 10.28
CA ILE A 61 3.72 0.07 10.19
C ILE A 61 2.39 0.80 10.37
N ILE A 62 1.44 0.58 9.47
CA ILE A 62 0.09 1.14 9.56
C ILE A 62 -0.65 0.48 10.72
N LEU A 63 -1.05 1.27 11.71
CA LEU A 63 -1.89 0.87 12.83
C LEU A 63 -3.36 1.17 12.61
N ARG A 64 -3.67 2.25 11.88
CA ARG A 64 -5.05 2.62 11.53
C ARG A 64 -5.12 3.08 10.09
N ASP A 65 -6.08 2.51 9.38
CA ASP A 65 -6.48 2.94 8.06
C ASP A 65 -7.85 3.64 8.15
N THR A 66 -7.84 4.95 7.96
CA THR A 66 -9.05 5.78 8.00
C THR A 66 -9.37 6.31 6.61
N ARG A 67 -10.55 6.93 6.45
CA ARG A 67 -10.94 7.49 5.15
C ARG A 67 -9.88 8.44 4.55
N SER A 68 -9.23 9.30 5.32
CA SER A 68 -8.35 10.35 4.78
C SER A 68 -6.87 10.19 5.13
N ALA A 69 -6.52 9.28 6.04
CA ALA A 69 -5.15 9.15 6.52
C ALA A 69 -4.80 7.72 6.96
N PHE A 70 -3.51 7.42 6.91
CA PHE A 70 -2.92 6.34 7.67
C PHE A 70 -2.35 6.87 8.99
N VAL A 71 -2.53 6.11 10.07
CA VAL A 71 -1.77 6.31 11.30
C VAL A 71 -0.72 5.21 11.38
N ILE A 72 0.54 5.60 11.44
CA ILE A 72 1.67 4.66 11.48
C ILE A 72 2.40 4.74 12.82
N VAL A 73 3.10 3.67 13.17
CA VAL A 73 4.15 3.68 14.19
C VAL A 73 5.52 3.59 13.53
N THR A 74 6.42 4.51 13.89
CA THR A 74 7.79 4.58 13.36
C THR A 74 8.73 3.66 14.14
N LYS A 75 9.94 3.43 13.61
CA LYS A 75 11.03 2.72 14.32
C LYS A 75 11.41 3.36 15.66
N SER A 76 11.21 4.67 15.79
CA SER A 76 11.42 5.42 17.04
C SER A 76 10.23 5.37 18.01
N ASN A 77 9.29 4.44 17.81
CA ASN A 77 8.07 4.27 18.62
C ASN A 77 7.20 5.53 18.69
N ALA A 78 7.21 6.37 17.64
CA ALA A 78 6.38 7.55 17.54
C ALA A 78 5.19 7.29 16.61
N LEU A 79 4.02 7.80 16.98
CA LEU A 79 2.85 7.79 16.10
C LEU A 79 2.93 8.96 15.12
N ARG A 80 2.68 8.69 13.84
CA ARG A 80 2.58 9.71 12.79
C ARG A 80 1.31 9.53 11.99
N ILE A 81 0.69 10.64 11.61
CA ILE A 81 -0.47 10.67 10.73
C ILE A 81 0.03 11.02 9.32
N LEU A 82 -0.26 10.17 8.35
CA LEU A 82 0.07 10.35 6.94
C LEU A 82 -1.22 10.63 6.15
N PRO A 83 -1.47 11.89 5.75
CA PRO A 83 -2.61 12.21 4.90
C PRO A 83 -2.50 11.53 3.53
N LYS A 84 -3.62 10.99 3.05
CA LYS A 84 -3.68 10.26 1.77
C LYS A 84 -3.76 11.19 0.56
N GLU A 85 -4.33 12.37 0.73
CA GLU A 85 -4.33 13.39 -0.32
C GLU A 85 -2.91 13.77 -0.72
N HIS A 86 -2.71 14.05 -2.01
CA HIS A 86 -1.45 14.56 -2.55
C HIS A 86 -0.20 13.77 -2.14
N THR A 87 -0.37 12.46 -1.94
CA THR A 87 0.68 11.59 -1.41
C THR A 87 0.67 10.26 -2.15
N ILE A 88 1.86 9.84 -2.59
CA ILE A 88 2.11 8.49 -3.11
C ILE A 88 2.82 7.71 -2.01
N PHE A 89 2.23 6.57 -1.68
CA PHE A 89 2.78 5.62 -0.74
C PHE A 89 3.47 4.49 -1.47
N ARG A 90 4.60 4.04 -0.94
CA ARG A 90 5.22 2.79 -1.31
C ARG A 90 4.86 1.75 -0.25
N ILE A 91 4.15 0.71 -0.67
CA ILE A 91 3.86 -0.47 0.15
C ILE A 91 4.90 -1.52 -0.21
N VAL A 92 5.61 -2.03 0.79
CA VAL A 92 6.69 -3.00 0.61
C VAL A 92 6.21 -4.35 1.10
N GLU A 93 6.25 -5.31 0.19
CA GLU A 93 5.91 -6.71 0.45
C GLU A 93 7.13 -7.60 0.23
N GLU A 94 7.43 -8.45 1.20
CA GLU A 94 8.52 -9.43 1.12
C GLU A 94 7.92 -10.77 0.70
N VAL A 95 8.35 -11.31 -0.43
CA VAL A 95 7.83 -12.57 -0.95
C VAL A 95 8.98 -13.58 -1.00
N GLY A 96 8.84 -14.68 -0.26
CA GLY A 96 9.86 -15.73 -0.23
C GLY A 96 11.03 -15.41 0.70
N ASP A 97 12.26 -15.68 0.24
CA ASP A 97 13.46 -15.38 1.02
C ASP A 97 13.73 -13.86 0.99
N PRO A 98 13.76 -13.17 2.15
CA PRO A 98 13.97 -11.72 2.23
C PRO A 98 15.26 -11.22 1.57
N LYS A 99 16.19 -12.12 1.21
CA LYS A 99 17.41 -11.77 0.47
C LYS A 99 17.22 -11.53 -1.03
N PHE A 100 16.11 -11.97 -1.63
CA PHE A 100 16.05 -12.08 -3.09
C PHE A 100 14.98 -11.23 -3.77
N GLU A 101 13.75 -11.09 -3.23
CA GLU A 101 12.71 -10.33 -3.97
C GLU A 101 11.76 -9.51 -3.06
N LEU A 102 11.78 -8.19 -3.25
CA LEU A 102 10.85 -7.24 -2.64
C LEU A 102 9.88 -6.71 -3.70
N PHE A 103 8.59 -6.93 -3.49
CA PHE A 103 7.56 -6.27 -4.28
C PHE A 103 7.29 -4.88 -3.72
N ASN A 104 7.40 -3.88 -4.60
CA ASN A 104 7.17 -2.49 -4.25
C ASN A 104 5.96 -1.99 -5.02
N PHE A 105 4.88 -1.70 -4.31
CA PHE A 105 3.67 -1.15 -4.90
C PHE A 105 3.60 0.35 -4.63
N LEU A 106 3.60 1.14 -5.71
CA LEU A 106 3.32 2.57 -5.62
C LEU A 106 1.81 2.79 -5.69
N VAL A 107 1.26 3.36 -4.61
CA VAL A 107 -0.18 3.57 -4.46
C VAL A 107 -0.44 5.06 -4.25
N TYR A 108 -1.31 5.62 -5.08
CA TYR A 108 -1.80 6.97 -4.91
C TYR A 108 -2.79 7.02 -3.75
N GLY A 109 -2.47 7.76 -2.70
CA GLY A 109 -3.31 7.83 -1.51
C GLY A 109 -4.72 8.33 -1.81
N SER A 110 -4.89 9.21 -2.81
CA SER A 110 -6.19 9.69 -3.28
C SER A 110 -7.14 8.55 -3.69
N GLN A 111 -6.61 7.43 -4.20
CA GLN A 111 -7.40 6.25 -4.57
C GLN A 111 -7.84 5.44 -3.34
N LEU A 112 -7.14 5.59 -2.22
CA LEU A 112 -7.43 4.92 -0.95
C LEU A 112 -8.32 5.75 -0.01
N MET A 113 -8.89 6.86 -0.47
CA MET A 113 -9.68 7.79 0.35
C MET A 113 -11.10 7.29 0.69
N TYR A 114 -11.19 6.08 1.23
CA TYR A 114 -12.40 5.39 1.63
C TYR A 114 -12.12 4.68 2.96
N ARG A 115 -13.16 4.37 3.73
CA ARG A 115 -12.96 3.50 4.90
C ARG A 115 -12.61 2.11 4.39
N PRO A 116 -11.75 1.34 5.08
CA PRO A 116 -11.37 -0.01 4.64
C PRO A 116 -12.58 -0.91 4.35
N ALA A 117 -13.59 -0.87 5.21
CA ALA A 117 -14.84 -1.61 5.03
C ALA A 117 -15.60 -1.22 3.74
N ASP A 118 -15.51 0.05 3.31
CA ASP A 118 -16.16 0.52 2.08
C ASP A 118 -15.35 0.13 0.82
N ARG A 119 -14.06 -0.20 0.97
CA ARG A 119 -13.20 -0.60 -0.16
C ARG A 119 -13.36 -2.06 -0.54
N SER A 120 -13.51 -2.95 0.46
CA SER A 120 -13.52 -4.40 0.23
C SER A 120 -14.62 -4.86 -0.73
N GLY A 121 -15.81 -4.24 -0.66
CA GLY A 121 -16.94 -4.54 -1.55
C GLY A 121 -16.96 -3.75 -2.86
N ARG A 122 -16.01 -2.84 -3.08
CA ARG A 122 -16.09 -1.87 -4.19
C ARG A 122 -15.31 -2.34 -5.41
N LYS A 123 -15.96 -2.32 -6.57
CA LYS A 123 -15.29 -2.43 -7.87
C LYS A 123 -14.69 -1.08 -8.26
N PHE A 124 -13.37 -0.94 -8.12
CA PHE A 124 -12.66 0.27 -8.54
C PHE A 124 -12.55 0.31 -10.06
N LYS A 125 -12.87 1.48 -10.63
CA LYS A 125 -12.66 1.76 -12.06
C LYS A 125 -11.36 2.54 -12.21
N SER A 126 -10.66 2.31 -13.33
CA SER A 126 -9.51 3.12 -13.70
C SER A 126 -9.89 4.61 -13.75
N LYS A 127 -9.11 5.44 -13.08
CA LYS A 127 -9.22 6.90 -13.14
C LYS A 127 -7.89 7.46 -13.61
N PRO A 128 -7.89 8.50 -14.47
CA PRO A 128 -6.66 9.22 -14.77
C PRO A 128 -6.07 9.78 -13.47
N THR A 129 -4.76 9.66 -13.34
CA THR A 129 -4.05 10.07 -12.13
C THR A 129 -3.39 11.41 -12.40
N GLY A 130 -4.05 12.50 -12.02
CA GLY A 130 -3.64 13.87 -12.37
C GLY A 130 -2.88 14.64 -11.29
N ASP A 131 -2.99 14.24 -10.02
CA ASP A 131 -2.66 15.15 -8.92
C ASP A 131 -1.62 14.57 -7.96
N LEU A 132 -0.44 15.21 -7.95
CA LEU A 132 0.43 15.35 -6.79
C LEU A 132 0.39 16.81 -6.34
#